data_AF-A0A2N5G0D3-F1
#
_entry.id   AF-A0A2N5G0D3-F1
#
_cell.length_a   1.000
_cell.length_b   1.000
_cell.length_c   1.000
_cell.angle_alpha   90.00
_cell.angle_beta   90.00
_cell.angle_gamma   90.00
#
_symmetry.space_group_name_H-M   'P 1'
#
loop_
_entity.id
_entity.type
_entity.pdbx_description
1 polymer ?
#
loop_
_entity_poly.entity_id
_entity_poly.type
_entity_poly.pdbx_seq_one_letter_code
_entity_poly.pdbx_strand_id
1 'polypeptide(L)'
;MTTELTGWFLVFILFWVVVLVSLFAIGGFFMFRKFLKRMPKEDGKSILDWEEHYVNQTRSLWAKDQKVLLEDLVSPVPELFRDVARQKIAGKIGELALNEKAKRITEDLIIRGYILATPKRDHK
;
A
#
# COMPACT_ATOMS: atom_id res chain seq x y z
N MET A 1 12.43 -51.23 -23.63
CA MET A 1 11.60 -50.76 -22.49
C MET A 1 10.66 -49.70 -23.05
N THR A 2 9.52 -50.11 -23.59
CA THR A 2 8.50 -49.17 -24.10
C THR A 2 7.59 -48.81 -22.94
N THR A 3 7.78 -47.63 -22.36
CA THR A 3 6.87 -47.10 -21.35
C THR A 3 5.60 -46.62 -22.06
N GLU A 4 4.67 -47.55 -22.29
CA GLU A 4 3.34 -47.22 -22.82
C GLU A 4 2.56 -46.44 -21.75
N LEU A 5 2.19 -45.19 -22.04
CA LEU A 5 1.29 -44.42 -21.17
C LEU A 5 -0.09 -45.10 -21.16
N THR A 6 -0.48 -45.68 -20.02
CA THR A 6 -1.76 -46.35 -19.87
C THR A 6 -2.92 -45.34 -19.92
N GLY A 7 -4.05 -45.69 -20.55
CA GLY A 7 -5.17 -44.76 -20.76
C GLY A 7 -5.72 -44.08 -19.49
N TRP A 8 -5.74 -44.78 -18.35
CA TRP A 8 -6.17 -44.17 -17.07
C TRP A 8 -5.19 -43.09 -16.58
N PHE A 9 -3.89 -43.30 -16.82
CA PHE A 9 -2.84 -42.35 -16.44
C PHE A 9 -2.89 -41.10 -17.32
N LEU A 10 -3.28 -41.23 -18.60
CA LEU A 10 -3.57 -40.09 -19.48
C LEU A 10 -4.74 -39.25 -18.95
N VAL A 11 -5.84 -39.88 -18.52
CA VAL A 11 -6.98 -39.18 -17.93
C VAL A 11 -6.60 -38.51 -16.61
N PHE A 12 -5.78 -39.16 -15.79
CA PHE A 12 -5.24 -38.58 -14.55
C PHE A 12 -4.40 -37.32 -14.82
N ILE A 13 -3.51 -37.36 -15.81
CA ILE A 13 -2.73 -36.18 -16.22
C ILE A 13 -3.66 -35.06 -16.71
N LEU A 14 -4.63 -35.39 -17.57
CA LEU A 14 -5.57 -34.40 -18.11
C LEU A 14 -6.37 -33.70 -17.01
N PHE A 15 -6.83 -34.46 -16.00
CA PHE A 15 -7.49 -33.92 -14.82
C PHE A 15 -6.60 -32.90 -14.10
N TRP A 16 -5.34 -33.25 -13.83
CA TRP A 16 -4.40 -32.35 -13.15
C TRP A 16 -4.06 -31.12 -13.96
N VAL A 17 -3.95 -31.22 -15.29
CA VAL A 17 -3.77 -30.06 -16.17
C VAL A 17 -4.92 -29.08 -16.01
N VAL A 18 -6.18 -29.56 -16.05
CA VAL A 18 -7.37 -28.71 -15.87
C VAL A 18 -7.41 -28.07 -14.48
N VAL A 19 -7.09 -28.84 -13.44
CA VAL A 19 -7.04 -28.35 -12.06
C VAL A 19 -5.97 -27.27 -11.90
N LEU A 20 -4.76 -27.51 -12.39
CA LEU A 20 -3.66 -26.54 -12.30
C LEU A 20 -3.98 -25.27 -13.07
N VAL A 21 -4.45 -25.36 -14.31
CA VAL A 21 -4.86 -24.19 -15.11
C VAL A 21 -5.94 -23.39 -14.38
N SER A 22 -6.92 -24.06 -13.78
CA SER A 22 -7.99 -23.41 -13.01
C SER A 22 -7.45 -22.70 -11.76
N LEU A 23 -6.56 -23.35 -10.99
CA LEU A 23 -5.91 -22.73 -9.82
C LEU A 23 -5.03 -21.53 -10.22
N PHE A 24 -4.28 -21.64 -11.33
CA PHE A 24 -3.50 -20.53 -11.89
C PHE A 24 -4.39 -19.38 -12.35
N ALA A 25 -5.51 -19.66 -13.01
CA ALA A 25 -6.46 -18.64 -13.44
C ALA A 25 -7.08 -17.90 -12.24
N ILE A 26 -7.51 -18.64 -11.21
CA ILE A 26 -8.09 -18.06 -9.99
C ILE A 26 -7.03 -17.24 -9.24
N GLY A 27 -5.86 -17.82 -8.97
CA GLY A 27 -4.77 -17.13 -8.29
C GLY A 27 -4.30 -15.90 -9.07
N GLY A 28 -4.19 -16.03 -10.39
CA GLY A 28 -3.91 -14.93 -11.31
C GLY A 28 -4.96 -13.82 -11.20
N PHE A 29 -6.25 -14.13 -11.27
CA PHE A 29 -7.33 -13.16 -11.14
C PHE A 29 -7.25 -12.34 -9.85
N PHE A 30 -7.02 -12.98 -8.69
CA PHE A 30 -6.86 -12.27 -7.41
C PHE A 30 -5.62 -11.38 -7.38
N MET A 31 -4.49 -11.87 -7.91
CA MET A 31 -3.25 -11.07 -7.99
C MET A 31 -3.40 -9.90 -8.96
N PHE A 32 -4.04 -10.09 -10.12
CA PHE A 32 -4.33 -9.04 -11.09
C PHE A 32 -5.19 -7.94 -10.47
N ARG A 33 -6.26 -8.27 -9.74
CA ARG A 33 -7.07 -7.26 -9.04
C ARG A 33 -6.25 -6.43 -8.05
N LYS A 34 -5.34 -7.07 -7.30
CA LYS A 34 -4.44 -6.37 -6.36
C LYS A 34 -3.41 -5.52 -7.10
N PHE A 35 -2.92 -6.00 -8.23
CA PHE A 35 -1.96 -5.30 -9.09
C PHE A 35 -2.57 -4.07 -9.76
N LEU A 36 -3.77 -4.19 -10.34
CA LEU A 36 -4.48 -3.06 -10.96
C LEU A 36 -4.67 -1.89 -9.99
N LYS A 37 -4.87 -2.16 -8.69
CA LYS A 37 -4.96 -1.13 -7.64
C LYS A 37 -3.65 -0.40 -7.36
N ARG A 38 -2.51 -0.96 -7.75
CA ARG A 38 -1.17 -0.39 -7.57
C ARG A 38 -0.62 0.27 -8.83
N MET A 39 -1.32 0.16 -9.97
CA MET A 39 -0.88 0.83 -11.18
C MET A 39 -0.84 2.35 -11.00
N PRO A 40 0.08 3.04 -11.70
CA PRO A 40 0.10 4.50 -11.74
C PRO A 40 -1.27 5.03 -12.19
N LYS A 41 -1.63 6.19 -11.64
CA LYS A 41 -2.87 6.89 -12.02
C LYS A 41 -2.69 7.54 -13.40
N GLU A 42 -3.69 8.31 -13.83
CA GLU A 42 -3.70 9.02 -15.12
C GLU A 42 -2.47 9.94 -15.32
N ASP A 43 -1.83 10.36 -14.22
CA ASP A 43 -0.63 11.20 -14.18
C ASP A 43 0.70 10.42 -14.25
N GLY A 44 0.65 9.09 -14.40
CA GLY A 44 1.83 8.24 -14.47
C GLY A 44 2.51 7.99 -13.11
N LYS A 45 1.97 8.50 -12.00
CA LYS A 45 2.52 8.32 -10.65
C LYS A 45 1.65 7.38 -9.83
N SER A 46 2.29 6.54 -9.02
CA SER A 46 1.61 5.74 -8.01
C SER A 46 1.27 6.60 -6.78
N ILE A 47 0.43 6.06 -5.90
CA ILE A 47 0.10 6.71 -4.63
C ILE A 47 1.37 6.89 -3.77
N LEU A 48 2.28 5.92 -3.80
CA LEU A 48 3.53 5.97 -3.04
C LEU A 48 4.44 7.08 -3.55
N ASP A 49 4.50 7.28 -4.88
CA ASP A 49 5.30 8.35 -5.48
C ASP A 49 4.78 9.74 -5.06
N TRP A 50 3.46 9.88 -4.91
CA TRP A 50 2.86 11.10 -4.40
C TRP A 50 3.13 11.32 -2.91
N GLU A 51 2.99 10.27 -2.09
CA GLU A 51 3.34 10.34 -0.66
C GLU A 51 4.79 10.78 -0.48
N GLU A 52 5.73 10.18 -1.23
CA GLU A 52 7.14 10.57 -1.23
C GLU A 52 7.36 12.01 -1.71
N HIS A 53 6.68 12.43 -2.78
CA HIS A 53 6.74 13.80 -3.27
C HIS A 53 6.34 14.82 -2.19
N TYR A 54 5.23 14.59 -1.50
CA TYR A 54 4.74 15.49 -0.45
C TYR A 54 5.65 15.51 0.78
N VAL A 55 6.20 14.36 1.19
CA VAL A 55 7.18 14.30 2.28
C VAL A 55 8.42 15.11 1.92
N ASN A 56 8.95 14.95 0.72
CA ASN A 56 10.15 15.65 0.28
C ASN A 56 9.94 17.17 0.19
N GLN A 57 8.82 17.61 -0.37
CA GLN A 57 8.49 19.04 -0.48
C GLN A 57 8.26 19.72 0.87
N THR A 58 7.73 19.01 1.85
CA THR A 58 7.41 19.57 3.16
C THR A 58 8.51 19.36 4.20
N ARG A 59 9.59 18.64 3.88
CA ARG A 59 10.68 18.27 4.81
C ARG A 59 11.23 19.45 5.63
N SER A 60 11.35 20.63 5.01
CA SER A 60 11.83 21.86 5.64
C SER A 60 10.83 22.52 6.59
N LEU A 61 9.54 22.20 6.46
CA LEU A 61 8.44 22.77 7.26
C LEU A 61 8.29 22.08 8.63
N TRP A 62 8.95 20.94 8.83
CA TRP A 62 8.88 20.14 10.06
C TRP A 62 9.88 20.62 11.11
N ALA A 63 9.37 21.18 12.20
CA ALA A 63 10.15 21.40 13.41
C ALA A 63 10.28 20.10 14.24
N LYS A 64 11.16 20.14 15.25
CA LYS A 64 11.57 18.94 16.01
C LYS A 64 10.39 18.33 16.78
N ASP A 65 9.58 19.15 17.44
CA ASP A 65 8.47 18.70 18.28
C ASP A 65 7.38 18.00 17.46
N GLN A 66 7.16 18.45 16.23
CA GLN A 66 6.22 17.88 15.27
C GLN A 66 6.66 16.49 14.80
N LYS A 67 7.97 16.29 14.64
CA LYS A 67 8.53 14.97 14.32
C LYS A 67 8.36 14.01 15.49
N VAL A 68 8.53 14.49 16.73
CA VAL A 68 8.28 13.69 17.93
C VAL A 68 6.80 13.29 18.01
N LEU A 69 5.88 14.24 17.82
CA LEU A 69 4.44 13.97 17.80
C LEU A 69 4.08 12.93 16.72
N LEU A 70 4.70 13.01 15.54
CA LEU A 70 4.50 12.00 14.50
C LEU A 70 4.93 10.61 14.98
N GLU A 71 6.10 10.47 15.61
CA GLU A 71 6.54 9.17 16.13
C GLU A 71 5.58 8.63 17.21
N ASP A 72 5.08 9.50 18.09
CA ASP A 72 4.11 9.11 19.11
C ASP A 72 2.82 8.57 18.49
N LEU A 73 2.32 9.22 17.45
CA LEU A 73 1.11 8.80 16.72
C LEU A 73 1.30 7.48 15.95
N VAL A 74 2.54 7.16 15.56
CA VAL A 74 2.87 5.92 14.84
C VAL A 74 3.30 4.81 15.82
N SER A 75 3.63 5.14 17.08
CA SER A 75 4.02 4.17 18.11
C SER A 75 3.07 2.97 18.32
N PRO A 76 1.72 3.08 18.22
CA PRO A 76 0.84 1.92 18.36
C PRO A 76 0.89 0.95 17.17
N VAL A 77 1.53 1.33 16.06
CA VAL A 77 1.70 0.47 14.89
C VAL A 77 2.82 -0.55 15.16
N PRO A 78 2.60 -1.85 14.84
CA PRO A 78 3.65 -2.86 14.98
C PRO A 78 4.89 -2.48 14.19
N GLU A 79 6.07 -2.82 14.72
CA GLU A 79 7.36 -2.39 14.21
C GLU A 79 7.54 -2.69 12.70
N LEU A 80 7.13 -3.88 12.26
CA LEU A 80 7.17 -4.31 10.85
C LEU A 80 6.41 -3.39 9.88
N PHE A 81 5.45 -2.61 10.37
CA PHE A 81 4.61 -1.72 9.56
C PHE A 81 4.81 -0.24 9.89
N ARG A 82 5.66 0.07 10.88
CA ARG A 82 5.81 1.42 11.42
C ARG A 82 6.31 2.40 10.38
N ASP A 83 7.30 2.01 9.58
CA ASP A 83 7.86 2.85 8.53
C ASP A 83 6.84 3.16 7.43
N VAL A 84 6.04 2.17 7.04
CA VAL A 84 4.98 2.34 6.03
C VAL A 84 3.88 3.26 6.55
N ALA A 85 3.47 3.09 7.81
CA ALA A 85 2.48 3.96 8.44
C ALA A 85 3.00 5.40 8.58
N ARG A 86 4.25 5.57 9.02
CA ARG A 86 4.91 6.88 9.12
C ARG A 86 4.92 7.59 7.77
N GLN A 87 5.37 6.91 6.72
CA GLN A 87 5.43 7.47 5.37
C GLN A 87 4.05 7.92 4.89
N LYS A 88 3.04 7.06 5.06
CA LYS A 88 1.66 7.37 4.66
C LYS A 88 1.08 8.57 5.39
N ILE A 89 1.27 8.63 6.72
CA ILE A 89 0.80 9.73 7.55
C ILE A 89 1.54 11.02 7.20
N ALA A 90 2.87 10.98 7.10
CA ALA A 90 3.69 12.13 6.74
C ALA A 90 3.36 12.66 5.33
N GLY A 91 3.13 11.77 4.37
CA GLY A 91 2.70 12.11 3.01
C GLY A 91 1.37 12.86 3.01
N LYS A 92 0.37 12.39 3.77
CA LYS A 92 -0.93 13.07 3.89
C LYS A 92 -0.83 14.42 4.61
N ILE A 93 -0.02 14.52 5.66
CA ILE A 93 0.26 15.81 6.33
C ILE A 93 0.93 16.78 5.37
N GLY A 94 1.90 16.30 4.59
CA GLY A 94 2.60 17.10 3.58
C GLY A 94 1.65 17.59 2.48
N GLU A 95 0.76 16.72 1.99
CA GLU A 95 -0.30 17.08 1.03
C GLU A 95 -1.19 18.22 1.56
N LEU A 96 -1.68 18.09 2.81
CA LEU A 96 -2.49 19.14 3.45
C LEU A 96 -1.73 20.45 3.58
N ALA A 97 -0.49 20.40 4.04
CA ALA A 97 0.34 21.57 4.23
C ALA A 97 0.61 22.32 2.92
N LEU A 98 0.85 21.60 1.81
CA LEU A 98 1.01 22.23 0.50
C LEU A 98 -0.30 22.81 -0.02
N ASN A 99 -1.42 22.09 0.11
CA ASN A 99 -2.73 22.56 -0.32
C ASN A 99 -3.15 23.84 0.43
N GLU A 100 -2.84 23.92 1.73
CA GLU A 100 -3.12 25.09 2.59
C GLU A 100 -2.03 26.17 2.52
N LYS A 101 -0.96 25.96 1.74
CA LYS A 101 0.22 26.84 1.65
C LYS A 101 0.81 27.18 3.03
N ALA A 102 0.83 26.19 3.92
CA ALA A 102 1.31 26.34 5.27
C ALA A 102 2.82 26.63 5.30
N LYS A 103 3.21 27.64 6.08
CA LYS A 103 4.64 28.01 6.26
C LYS A 103 5.39 27.07 7.20
N ARG A 104 4.66 26.28 7.99
CA ARG A 104 5.19 25.31 8.97
C ARG A 104 4.15 24.24 9.23
N ILE A 105 4.59 23.04 9.57
CA ILE A 105 3.68 21.99 10.05
C ILE A 105 3.24 22.36 11.47
N THR A 106 1.92 22.51 11.66
CA THR A 106 1.30 22.73 12.97
C THR A 106 0.76 21.42 13.52
N GLU A 107 0.52 21.37 14.82
CA GLU A 107 -0.14 20.22 15.47
C GLU A 107 -1.49 19.91 14.83
N ASP A 108 -2.28 20.95 14.53
CA ASP A 108 -3.56 20.82 13.82
C ASP A 108 -3.43 20.11 12.45
N LEU A 109 -2.41 20.46 11.64
CA LEU A 109 -2.14 19.75 10.38
C LEU A 109 -1.76 18.28 10.61
N ILE A 110 -1.01 17.98 11.68
CA ILE A 110 -0.59 16.63 12.03
C ILE A 110 -1.80 15.78 12.41
N ILE A 111 -2.66 16.29 13.30
CA ILE A 111 -3.85 15.57 13.74
C ILE A 111 -4.82 15.34 12.58
N ARG A 112 -5.09 16.37 11.76
CA ARG A 112 -5.93 16.24 10.57
C ARG A 112 -5.36 15.24 9.57
N GLY A 113 -4.06 15.31 9.30
CA GLY A 113 -3.37 14.38 8.41
C GLY A 113 -3.38 12.95 8.92
N TYR A 114 -3.19 12.73 10.23
CA TYR A 114 -3.27 11.43 10.88
C TYR A 114 -4.66 10.80 10.73
N ILE A 115 -5.72 11.56 11.02
CA ILE A 115 -7.11 11.09 10.89
C ILE A 115 -7.43 10.71 9.44
N LEU A 116 -6.99 11.51 8.46
CA LEU A 116 -7.23 11.26 7.05
C LEU A 116 -6.38 10.12 6.46
N ALA A 117 -5.17 9.89 6.98
CA ALA A 117 -4.29 8.81 6.55
C ALA A 117 -4.68 7.45 7.14
N THR A 118 -5.28 7.47 8.33
CA THR A 118 -5.76 6.28 9.03
C THR A 118 -6.93 5.68 8.27
N PRO A 119 -6.88 4.38 7.91
CA PRO A 119 -8.01 3.74 7.25
C PRO A 119 -9.25 3.83 8.14
N LYS A 120 -10.43 4.04 7.54
CA LYS A 120 -11.69 4.01 8.29
C LYS A 120 -11.76 2.67 9.03
N ARG A 121 -12.04 2.75 10.34
CA ARG A 121 -12.23 1.58 11.19
C ARG A 121 -13.51 0.92 10.70
N ASP A 122 -13.39 -0.07 9.80
CA ASP A 122 -14.52 -0.90 9.37
C ASP A 122 -14.99 -1.67 10.61
N HIS A 123 -16.10 -1.20 11.19
CA HIS A 123 -16.75 -1.89 12.29
C HIS A 123 -17.87 -2.77 11.81
N LYS A 124 -17.51 -4.06 11.78
CA LYS A 124 -18.30 -5.29 11.58
C LYS A 124 -18.86 -5.53 10.18
#